data_AF-A0A919AF50-F1
#
_entry.id   AF-A0A919AF50-F1
#
_cell.length_a   1.000
_cell.length_b   1.000
_cell.length_c   1.000
_cell.angle_alpha   90.00
_cell.angle_beta   90.00
_cell.angle_gamma   90.00
#
_symmetry.space_group_name_H-M   'P 1'
#
loop_
_entity.id
_entity.type
_entity.pdbx_description
1 polymer ?
#
loop_
_entity_poly.entity_id
_entity_poly.type
_entity_poly.pdbx_seq_one_letter_code
_entity_poly.pdbx_strand_id
1 'polypeptide(L)' 'MQKPPQASENTTNPGQSAAILYTNYRGEKGWRRIQPLRIWFGSTEWHPREQWLMDAIDLDKQVERSFALKDIQAWEESES' A
#
# COMPACT_ATOMS: atom_id res chain seq x y z
N MET A 1 -30.55 11.11 19.17
CA MET A 1 -29.48 10.09 19.32
C MET A 1 -29.19 9.53 17.94
N GLN A 2 -28.12 9.99 17.28
CA GLN A 2 -27.71 9.46 15.97
C GLN A 2 -26.73 8.30 16.19
N LYS A 3 -27.00 7.20 15.48
CA LYS A 3 -26.23 5.95 15.45
C LYS A 3 -24.79 6.26 14.94
N PRO A 4 -23.74 5.59 15.46
CA PRO A 4 -22.39 5.82 14.96
C PRO A 4 -22.32 5.45 13.47
N PRO A 5 -21.58 6.22 12.64
CA PRO A 5 -21.38 5.85 11.25
C PRO A 5 -20.65 4.50 11.20
N GLN A 6 -21.28 3.56 10.50
CA GLN A 6 -20.75 2.24 10.17
C GLN A 6 -19.44 2.40 9.38
N ALA A 7 -18.51 1.46 9.60
CA ALA A 7 -17.23 1.39 8.90
C ALA A 7 -17.42 1.63 7.40
N SER A 8 -16.72 2.65 6.88
CA SER A 8 -16.77 3.01 5.47
C SER A 8 -16.38 1.82 4.62
N GLU A 9 -17.30 1.39 3.76
CA GLU A 9 -17.01 0.49 2.66
C GLU A 9 -15.82 1.06 1.89
N ASN A 10 -14.68 0.36 1.89
CA ASN A 10 -13.53 0.70 1.07
C ASN A 10 -13.92 0.52 -0.40
N THR A 11 -14.59 1.52 -0.97
CA THR A 11 -14.85 1.60 -2.39
C THR A 11 -13.52 1.85 -3.08
N THR A 12 -12.93 0.78 -3.63
CA THR A 12 -11.77 0.86 -4.51
C THR A 12 -12.11 1.81 -5.66
N ASN A 13 -11.52 3.00 -5.68
CA ASN A 13 -11.61 3.90 -6.83
C ASN A 13 -10.65 3.36 -7.90
N PRO A 14 -11.13 2.87 -9.05
CA PRO A 14 -10.27 2.22 -10.05
C PRO A 14 -9.16 3.14 -10.57
N GLY A 15 -9.41 4.45 -10.62
CA GLY A 15 -8.42 5.46 -11.02
C GLY A 15 -7.33 5.77 -9.98
N GLN A 16 -7.31 5.07 -8.83
CA GLN A 16 -6.35 5.29 -7.75
C GLN A 16 -5.53 4.05 -7.43
N SER A 17 -5.56 3.00 -8.26
CA SER A 17 -4.73 1.81 -8.08
C SER A 17 -3.52 1.79 -9.02
N ALA A 18 -2.48 1.09 -8.60
CA ALA A 18 -1.25 0.89 -9.35
C ALA A 18 -0.68 -0.51 -9.09
N ALA A 19 0.08 -1.04 -10.05
CA ALA A 19 0.90 -2.22 -9.83
C ALA A 19 2.34 -1.78 -9.53
N ILE A 20 2.92 -2.29 -8.44
CA ILE A 20 4.30 -2.03 -8.06
C ILE A 20 5.13 -3.31 -8.08
N LEU A 21 6.35 -3.24 -8.61
CA LEU A 21 7.34 -4.31 -8.44
C LEU A 21 8.08 -4.08 -7.12
N TYR A 22 7.81 -4.92 -6.12
CA TYR A 22 8.30 -4.74 -4.75
C TYR A 22 9.18 -5.91 -4.29
N THR A 23 10.26 -5.61 -3.58
CA THR A 23 11.10 -6.62 -2.91
C THR A 23 10.73 -6.70 -1.43
N ASN A 24 10.28 -7.87 -0.96
CA ASN A 24 9.93 -8.05 0.44
C ASN A 24 11.17 -8.25 1.34
N TYR A 25 10.96 -8.33 2.66
CA TYR A 25 12.03 -8.54 3.63
C TYR A 25 12.76 -9.91 3.48
N ARG A 26 12.18 -10.85 2.74
CA ARG A 26 12.79 -12.15 2.40
C ARG A 26 13.65 -12.06 1.13
N GLY A 27 13.74 -10.89 0.49
CA GLY A 27 14.45 -10.68 -0.77
C GLY A 27 13.67 -11.12 -2.01
N GLU A 28 12.40 -11.51 -1.86
CA GLU A 28 11.58 -11.98 -2.97
C GLU A 28 10.94 -10.78 -3.69
N LYS A 29 11.04 -10.78 -5.02
CA LYS A 29 10.41 -9.78 -5.88
C LYS A 29 9.05 -10.25 -6.36
N GLY A 30 8.08 -9.35 -6.39
CA GLY A 30 6.80 -9.62 -7.03
C GLY A 30 5.97 -8.37 -7.26
N TRP A 31 5.09 -8.47 -8.25
CA TRP A 31 4.08 -7.44 -8.50
C TRP A 31 3.03 -7.43 -7.39
N ARG A 32 2.61 -6.23 -6.99
CA ARG A 32 1.52 -6.00 -6.03
C ARG A 32 0.57 -4.97 -6.59
N ARG A 33 -0.71 -5.30 -6.63
CA ARG A 33 -1.76 -4.32 -6.93
C ARG A 33 -2.10 -3.58 -5.65
N ILE A 34 -1.94 -2.26 -5.66
CA ILE A 34 -2.13 -1.44 -4.48
C ILE A 34 -3.03 -0.24 -4.78
N GLN A 35 -3.71 0.25 -3.75
CA GLN A 35 -4.30 1.59 -3.73
C GLN A 35 -3.52 2.44 -2.72
N PRO A 36 -2.65 3.37 -3.16
CA PRO A 36 -1.89 4.24 -2.26
C PRO A 36 -2.79 5.11 -1.39
N LEU A 37 -2.43 5.28 -0.11
CA LEU A 37 -3.14 6.12 0.85
C LEU A 37 -2.34 7.36 1.22
N ARG A 38 -1.06 7.20 1.59
CA ARG A 38 -0.15 8.32 1.93
C ARG A 38 1.32 7.92 1.82
N ILE A 39 2.19 8.90 1.58
CA ILE A 39 3.65 8.79 1.69
C ILE A 39 4.14 9.57 2.90
N TRP A 40 5.06 9.02 3.67
CA TRP A 40 5.58 9.62 4.89
C TRP A 40 7.00 9.14 5.21
N PHE A 41 7.74 9.91 6.01
CA PHE A 41 9.08 9.54 6.49
C PHE A 41 9.02 9.08 7.94
N GLY A 42 9.60 7.92 8.25
CA GLY A 42 9.65 7.36 9.60
C GLY A 42 9.92 5.86 9.59
N SER A 43 9.47 5.17 10.64
CA SER A 43 9.68 3.73 10.83
C SER A 43 8.43 3.04 11.35
N THR A 44 8.34 1.73 11.16
CA THR A 44 7.30 0.86 11.74
C THR A 44 7.93 -0.35 12.41
N GLU A 45 7.13 -1.19 13.07
CA GLU A 45 7.60 -2.49 13.60
C GLU A 45 8.24 -3.37 12.51
N TRP A 46 7.72 -3.30 11.29
CA TRP A 46 8.20 -4.07 10.13
C TRP A 46 9.35 -3.37 9.37
N HIS A 47 9.48 -2.05 9.54
CA HIS A 47 10.51 -1.21 8.93
C HIS A 47 11.24 -0.39 10.01
N PRO A 48 12.10 -1.03 10.83
CA PRO A 48 12.61 -0.41 12.06
C PRO A 48 13.63 0.72 11.83
N ARG A 49 14.13 0.88 10.60
CA ARG A 49 14.99 2.00 10.22
C ARG A 49 14.14 3.08 9.56
N GLU A 50 14.35 4.33 9.98
CA GLU A 50 13.74 5.50 9.35
C GLU A 50 14.01 5.54 7.85
N GLN A 51 12.95 5.67 7.06
CA GLN A 51 12.98 5.73 5.61
C GLN A 51 11.66 6.29 5.07
N TRP A 52 11.59 6.52 3.76
CA TRP A 52 10.33 6.82 3.11
C TRP A 52 9.45 5.57 3.00
N LEU A 53 8.23 5.68 3.49
CA LEU A 53 7.21 4.64 3.52
C LEU A 53 5.96 5.12 2.77
N MET A 54 5.21 4.16 2.23
CA MET A 54 3.90 4.37 1.67
C MET A 54 2.91 3.41 2.31
N ASP A 55 1.86 3.95 2.94
CA ASP A 55 0.72 3.14 3.35
C ASP A 55 -0.19 2.98 2.15
N ALA A 56 -0.62 1.74 1.87
CA ALA A 56 -1.48 1.40 0.77
C ALA A 56 -2.35 0.18 1.10
N ILE A 57 -3.50 0.07 0.47
CA ILE A 57 -4.31 -1.16 0.50
C ILE A 57 -3.73 -2.12 -0.53
N ASP A 58 -3.24 -3.28 -0.10
CA ASP A 58 -2.91 -4.40 -0.97
C ASP A 58 -4.22 -5.01 -1.49
N LEU A 59 -4.52 -4.80 -2.77
CA LEU A 59 -5.78 -5.20 -3.39
C LEU A 59 -5.88 -6.71 -3.62
N ASP A 60 -4.75 -7.42 -3.67
CA ASP A 60 -4.74 -8.88 -3.80
C ASP A 60 -5.09 -9.57 -2.48
N LYS A 61 -4.78 -8.91 -1.35
CA LYS A 61 -5.01 -9.42 0.00
C LYS A 61 -6.09 -8.67 0.78
N GLN A 62 -6.60 -7.56 0.25
CA GLN A 62 -7.56 -6.67 0.89
C GLN A 62 -7.12 -6.24 2.30
N VAL A 63 -5.85 -5.84 2.44
CA VAL A 63 -5.25 -5.46 3.72
C VAL A 63 -4.36 -4.24 3.57
N GLU A 64 -4.37 -3.35 4.55
CA GLU A 64 -3.46 -2.21 4.59
C GLU A 64 -2.03 -2.67 4.91
N ARG A 65 -1.05 -2.13 4.17
CA ARG A 65 0.38 -2.40 4.36
C ARG A 65 1.20 -1.13 4.16
N SER A 66 2.28 -1.02 4.92
CA SER A 66 3.33 -0.02 4.67
C SER A 66 4.43 -0.63 3.80
N PHE A 67 4.66 -0.05 2.63
CA PHE A 67 5.72 -0.42 1.69
C PHE A 67 6.91 0.55 1.83
N ALA A 68 8.12 0.02 1.88
CA ALA A 68 9.32 0.86 1.84
C ALA A 68 9.56 1.35 0.41
N LEU A 69 9.58 2.68 0.20
CA LEU A 69 9.69 3.23 -1.16
C LEU A 69 10.99 2.83 -1.86
N LYS A 70 12.08 2.68 -1.10
CA LYS A 70 13.39 2.24 -1.65
C LYS A 70 13.35 0.83 -2.25
N ASP A 71 12.39 0.00 -1.83
CA ASP A 71 12.26 -1.40 -2.24
C ASP A 71 11.26 -1.58 -3.39
N ILE A 72 10.68 -0.46 -3.89
CA ILE A 72 9.88 -0.39 -5.11
C ILE A 72 10.81 -0.13 -6.30
N GLN A 73 10.72 -0.99 -7.32
CA GLN A 73 11.61 -0.96 -8.49
C GLN A 73 10.92 -0.49 -9.77
N ALA A 74 9.60 -0.64 -9.86
CA ALA A 74 8.82 -0.25 -11.03
C ALA A 74 7.37 0.03 -10.64
N TRP A 75 6.70 0.82 -11.48
CA TRP A 75 5.29 1.16 -11.39
C TRP A 75 4.63 0.91 -12.75
N GLU A 76 3.44 0.35 -12.72
CA GLU A 76 2.55 0.20 -13.88
C GLU A 76 1.16 0.69 -13.50
N GLU A 77 0.45 1.28 -14.46
CA GLU A 77 -0.98 1.58 -14.30
C GLU A 77 -1.74 0.26 -14.14
N SER A 78 -2.61 0.16 -13.14
CA SER A 78 -3.54 -0.97 -13.09
C SER A 78 -4.65 -0.69 -14.10
N GLU A 79 -4.79 -1.53 -15.12
CA GLU A 79 -5.90 -1.40 -16.06
C GLU A 79 -7.25 -1.49 -15.33
N SER A 80 -8.18 -0.63 -15.75
CA SER A 80 -9.50 -0.40 -15.14
C SER A 80 -10.49 -1.54 -15.38
#